data_AF-D8TZU2-F1
#
_entry.id   AF-D8TZU2-F1
#
_cell.length_a   1.000
_cell.length_b   1.000
_cell.length_c   1.000
_cell.angle_alpha   90.00
_cell.angle_beta   90.00
_cell.angle_gamma   90.00
#
_symmetry.space_group_name_H-M   'P 1'
#
loop_
_entity.id
_entity.type
_entity.pdbx_description
1 polymer ?
#
loop_
_entity_poly.entity_id
_entity_poly.type
_entity_poly.pdbx_seq_one_letter_code
_entity_poly.pdbx_strand_id
1 'polypeptide(L)'
;GSCMYMAPEVHRNMPYNEKVDVFSFGVLMYEVFSRTLLLVSAVWRGGGYAQYVAEGYRPPKPVAMPEPLYELISACWADDPCSRPNMADVVETLKLLQDRYAPQPQTPAPSCGCVIC
;
A
#
# COMPACT_ATOMS: atom_id res chain seq x y z
N GLY A 1 12.61 12.34 -11.33
CA GLY A 1 11.96 11.61 -10.23
C GLY A 1 12.61 10.24 -10.09
N SER A 2 12.58 9.64 -8.91
CA SER A 2 13.07 8.27 -8.69
C SER A 2 12.27 7.30 -9.56
N CYS A 3 12.89 6.68 -10.57
CA CYS A 3 12.20 5.84 -11.58
C CYS A 3 11.35 4.72 -10.99
N MET A 4 11.54 4.37 -9.73
CA MET A 4 11.01 3.16 -9.09
C MET A 4 9.57 3.31 -8.60
N TYR A 5 9.10 4.55 -8.45
CA TYR A 5 7.71 4.85 -8.12
C TYR A 5 6.92 5.32 -9.36
N MET A 6 7.56 5.28 -10.53
CA MET A 6 7.00 5.81 -11.77
C MET A 6 5.83 4.94 -12.24
N ALA A 7 4.70 5.59 -12.47
CA ALA A 7 3.54 4.94 -13.08
C ALA A 7 3.88 4.44 -14.50
N PRO A 8 3.27 3.33 -14.97
CA PRO A 8 3.61 2.72 -16.24
C PRO A 8 3.44 3.66 -17.44
N GLU A 9 2.45 4.56 -17.41
CA GLU A 9 2.21 5.56 -18.44
C GLU A 9 3.33 6.62 -18.51
N VAL A 10 3.92 7.00 -17.38
CA VAL A 10 5.05 7.95 -17.34
C VAL A 10 6.30 7.28 -17.91
N HIS A 11 6.52 6.00 -17.58
CA HIS A 11 7.63 5.22 -18.15
C HIS A 11 7.50 5.07 -19.68
N ARG A 12 6.27 4.95 -20.19
CA ARG A 12 5.96 4.82 -21.62
C ARG A 12 5.88 6.16 -22.36
N ASN A 13 6.17 7.30 -21.70
CA ASN A 13 6.01 8.65 -22.25
C ASN A 13 4.59 8.93 -22.79
N MET A 14 3.57 8.37 -22.14
CA MET A 14 2.16 8.64 -22.47
C MET A 14 1.66 9.89 -21.72
N PRO A 15 0.56 10.51 -22.17
CA PRO A 15 -0.11 11.56 -21.40
C PRO A 15 -0.48 11.06 -20.01
N TYR A 16 -0.21 11.89 -19.00
CA TYR A 16 -0.42 11.55 -17.60
C TYR A 16 -1.13 12.69 -16.86
N ASN A 17 -1.73 12.36 -15.73
CA ASN A 17 -2.44 13.28 -14.84
C ASN A 17 -2.06 13.00 -13.37
N GLU A 18 -2.79 13.56 -12.40
CA GLU A 18 -2.55 13.38 -10.96
C GLU A 18 -2.62 11.91 -10.49
N LYS A 19 -3.16 10.99 -11.30
CA LYS A 19 -3.21 9.56 -10.97
C LYS A 19 -1.84 8.89 -10.93
N VAL A 20 -0.79 9.54 -11.45
CA VAL A 20 0.60 9.07 -11.31
C VAL A 20 1.07 9.15 -9.86
N ASP A 21 0.55 10.11 -9.09
CA ASP A 21 0.87 10.27 -7.67
C ASP A 21 0.14 9.21 -6.85
N VAL A 22 -1.10 8.86 -7.21
CA VAL A 22 -1.86 7.75 -6.61
C VAL A 22 -1.13 6.42 -6.80
N PHE A 23 -0.57 6.21 -8.00
CA PHE A 23 0.26 5.03 -8.27
C PHE A 23 1.48 4.96 -7.36
N SER A 24 2.25 6.06 -7.31
CA SER A 24 3.45 6.18 -6.48
C SER A 24 3.12 5.94 -5.01
N PHE A 25 1.97 6.45 -4.55
CA PHE A 25 1.46 6.26 -3.20
C PHE A 25 1.11 4.79 -2.91
N GLY A 26 0.47 4.08 -3.84
CA GLY A 26 0.20 2.64 -3.72
C GLY A 26 1.47 1.82 -3.50
N VAL A 27 2.52 2.09 -4.29
CA VAL A 27 3.83 1.43 -4.14
C VAL A 27 4.42 1.70 -2.76
N LEU A 28 4.41 2.95 -2.30
CA LEU A 28 4.90 3.34 -0.98
C LEU A 28 4.11 2.69 0.16
N MET A 29 2.78 2.67 0.07
CA MET A 29 1.95 2.01 1.07
C MET A 29 2.32 0.53 1.22
N TYR A 30 2.51 -0.18 0.10
CA TYR A 30 2.95 -1.56 0.17
C TYR A 30 4.30 -1.71 0.86
N GLU A 31 5.30 -0.89 0.52
CA GLU A 31 6.62 -0.95 1.18
C GLU A 31 6.53 -0.73 2.69
N VAL A 32 5.72 0.24 3.12
CA VAL A 32 5.50 0.54 4.54
C VAL A 32 4.84 -0.62 5.27
N PHE A 33 3.75 -1.17 4.73
CA PHE A 33 2.98 -2.23 5.41
C PHE A 33 3.61 -3.61 5.30
N SER A 34 4.31 -3.90 4.20
CA SER A 34 5.10 -5.14 4.06
C SER A 34 6.44 -5.08 4.78
N ARG A 35 6.87 -3.89 5.24
CA ARG A 35 8.22 -3.61 5.77
C ARG A 35 9.34 -4.13 4.86
N THR A 36 9.06 -4.15 3.55
CA THR A 36 9.95 -4.71 2.53
C THR A 36 10.19 -3.66 1.46
N LEU A 37 11.46 -3.37 1.20
CA LEU A 37 11.85 -2.49 0.10
C LEU A 37 11.76 -3.27 -1.21
N LEU A 38 10.77 -2.93 -2.04
CA LEU A 38 10.55 -3.55 -3.34
C LEU A 38 11.75 -3.30 -4.26
N LEU A 39 12.38 -2.14 -4.10
CA LEU A 39 13.62 -1.76 -4.78
C LEU A 39 14.74 -2.79 -4.60
N VAL A 40 14.98 -3.24 -3.37
CA VAL A 40 16.02 -4.23 -3.07
C VAL A 40 15.68 -5.53 -3.81
N SER A 41 14.44 -5.98 -3.73
CA SER A 41 13.99 -7.22 -4.39
C SER A 41 14.11 -7.19 -5.92
N ALA A 42 13.99 -6.02 -6.55
CA ALA A 42 14.10 -5.85 -7.99
C ALA A 42 15.56 -5.78 -8.47
N VAL A 43 16.43 -5.11 -7.71
CA VAL A 43 17.88 -5.06 -7.98
C VAL A 43 18.47 -6.48 -7.97
N TRP A 44 18.03 -7.34 -7.05
CA TRP A 44 18.43 -8.76 -7.03
C TRP A 44 17.98 -9.55 -8.28
N ARG A 45 16.95 -9.09 -8.99
CA ARG A 45 16.39 -9.77 -10.19
C ARG A 45 17.01 -9.30 -11.51
N GLY A 46 17.95 -8.35 -11.48
CA GLY A 46 18.71 -7.97 -12.67
C GLY A 46 18.00 -7.01 -13.65
N GLY A 47 17.00 -6.27 -13.18
CA GLY A 47 16.27 -5.29 -14.00
C GLY A 47 15.79 -4.07 -13.21
N GLY A 48 15.39 -3.01 -13.91
CA GLY A 48 14.77 -1.84 -13.28
C GLY A 48 13.35 -2.19 -12.82
N TYR A 49 13.03 -1.99 -11.54
CA TYR A 49 11.69 -2.28 -10.99
C TYR A 49 10.56 -1.62 -11.80
N ALA A 50 10.80 -0.40 -12.29
CA ALA A 50 9.89 0.34 -13.15
C ALA A 50 9.49 -0.46 -14.41
N GLN A 51 10.43 -1.20 -15.01
CA GLN A 51 10.18 -2.02 -16.18
C GLN A 51 9.29 -3.22 -15.84
N TYR A 52 9.60 -3.95 -14.76
CA TYR A 52 8.75 -5.07 -14.32
C TYR A 52 7.33 -4.61 -14.01
N VAL A 53 7.20 -3.47 -13.33
CA VAL A 53 5.91 -2.84 -13.04
C VAL A 53 5.17 -2.46 -14.33
N ALA A 54 5.88 -1.91 -15.31
CA ALA A 54 5.33 -1.61 -16.64
C ALA A 54 4.99 -2.87 -17.46
N GLU A 55 5.56 -4.03 -17.14
CA GLU A 55 5.21 -5.34 -17.70
C GLU A 55 4.04 -6.01 -16.93
N GLY A 56 3.49 -5.34 -15.91
CA GLY A 56 2.32 -5.82 -15.14
C GLY A 56 2.67 -6.57 -13.86
N TYR A 57 3.94 -6.63 -13.47
CA TYR A 57 4.33 -7.24 -12.20
C TYR A 57 3.72 -6.49 -11.01
N ARG A 58 3.06 -7.22 -10.10
CA ARG A 58 2.64 -6.72 -8.79
C ARG A 58 3.03 -7.72 -7.71
N PRO A 59 3.57 -7.27 -6.57
CA PRO A 59 4.01 -8.17 -5.53
C PRO A 59 2.80 -8.82 -4.83
N PRO A 60 2.90 -10.09 -4.41
CA PRO A 60 1.78 -10.78 -3.76
C PRO A 60 1.48 -10.18 -2.39
N LYS A 61 0.26 -10.38 -1.92
CA LYS A 61 -0.16 -9.95 -0.57
C LYS A 61 0.67 -10.63 0.53
N PRO A 62 1.31 -9.88 1.44
CA PRO A 62 1.95 -10.46 2.61
C PRO A 62 0.93 -11.06 3.57
N VAL A 63 1.30 -12.15 4.27
CA VAL A 63 0.41 -12.84 5.22
C VAL A 63 -0.07 -11.92 6.35
N ALA A 64 0.80 -11.03 6.82
CA ALA A 64 0.48 -10.09 7.89
C ALA A 64 -0.38 -8.88 7.43
N MET A 65 -0.61 -8.73 6.12
CA MET A 65 -1.37 -7.61 5.58
C MET A 65 -2.87 -7.96 5.51
N PRO A 66 -3.74 -7.13 6.12
CA PRO A 66 -5.18 -7.34 6.00
C PRO A 66 -5.66 -7.23 4.54
N GLU A 67 -6.63 -8.07 4.16
CA GLU A 67 -7.18 -8.08 2.80
C GLU A 67 -7.67 -6.70 2.34
N PRO A 68 -8.47 -5.96 3.13
CA PRO A 68 -9.00 -4.67 2.67
C PRO A 68 -7.91 -3.62 2.40
N LEU A 69 -6.79 -3.72 3.12
CA LEU A 69 -5.65 -2.84 2.91
C LEU A 69 -4.91 -3.20 1.62
N TYR A 70 -4.73 -4.48 1.34
CA TYR A 70 -4.12 -4.95 0.10
C TYR A 70 -4.98 -4.62 -1.12
N GLU A 71 -6.30 -4.72 -1.02
CA GLU A 71 -7.24 -4.32 -2.07
C GLU A 71 -7.13 -2.82 -2.37
N LEU A 72 -7.06 -1.96 -1.35
CA LEU A 72 -6.87 -0.52 -1.52
C LEU A 72 -5.53 -0.20 -2.19
N ILE A 73 -4.45 -0.81 -1.72
CA ILE A 73 -3.11 -0.71 -2.34
C ILE A 73 -3.19 -1.16 -3.81
N SER A 74 -3.92 -2.24 -4.06
CA SER A 74 -4.10 -2.82 -5.40
C SER A 74 -4.84 -1.90 -6.36
N ALA A 75 -5.86 -1.20 -5.87
CA ALA A 75 -6.56 -0.19 -6.64
C ALA A 75 -5.67 1.03 -6.93
N CYS A 76 -4.82 1.45 -5.99
CA CYS A 76 -3.94 2.61 -6.16
C CYS A 76 -2.90 2.42 -7.28
N TRP A 77 -2.36 1.22 -7.44
CA TRP A 77 -1.32 0.92 -8.44
C TRP A 77 -1.83 0.12 -9.66
N ALA A 78 -3.12 0.26 -10.00
CA ALA A 78 -3.70 -0.34 -11.20
C ALA A 78 -2.96 0.14 -12.46
N ASP A 79 -2.81 -0.73 -13.47
CA ASP A 79 -2.16 -0.36 -14.73
C ASP A 79 -2.90 0.77 -15.44
N ASP A 80 -4.23 0.65 -15.52
CA ASP A 80 -5.10 1.69 -16.06
C ASP A 80 -5.27 2.86 -15.07
N PRO A 81 -4.88 4.10 -15.43
CA PRO A 81 -5.07 5.28 -14.58
C PRO A 81 -6.53 5.57 -14.24
N CYS A 82 -7.48 5.22 -15.12
CA CYS A 82 -8.91 5.44 -14.90
C CYS A 82 -9.49 4.52 -13.81
N SER A 83 -8.92 3.34 -13.66
CA SER A 83 -9.28 2.37 -12.62
C SER A 83 -8.76 2.75 -11.23
N ARG A 84 -7.84 3.72 -11.14
CA ARG A 84 -7.28 4.17 -9.86
C ARG A 84 -8.27 5.09 -9.15
N PRO A 85 -8.47 4.95 -7.82
CA PRO A 85 -9.27 5.88 -7.03
C PRO A 85 -8.69 7.30 -7.08
N ASN A 86 -9.48 8.31 -6.74
CA ASN A 86 -8.89 9.62 -6.49
C ASN A 86 -8.24 9.64 -5.09
N MET A 87 -7.31 10.56 -4.85
CA MET A 87 -6.59 10.59 -3.58
C MET A 87 -7.50 10.86 -2.37
N ALA A 88 -8.63 11.56 -2.57
CA ALA A 88 -9.61 11.77 -1.50
C ALA A 88 -10.30 10.46 -1.09
N ASP A 89 -10.69 9.62 -2.05
CA ASP A 89 -11.28 8.29 -1.80
C ASP A 89 -10.30 7.38 -1.06
N VAL A 90 -9.01 7.46 -1.43
CA VAL A 90 -7.95 6.70 -0.76
C VAL A 90 -7.83 7.10 0.70
N VAL A 91 -7.81 8.41 0.98
CA VAL A 91 -7.76 8.93 2.35
C VAL A 91 -9.00 8.53 3.15
N GLU A 92 -10.19 8.61 2.57
CA GLU A 92 -11.43 8.18 3.22
C GLU A 92 -11.39 6.69 3.57
N THR A 93 -10.99 5.85 2.62
CA THR A 93 -10.87 4.40 2.83
C THR A 93 -9.83 4.09 3.91
N LEU A 94 -8.68 4.77 3.90
CA LEU A 94 -7.64 4.59 4.93
C LEU A 94 -8.14 4.96 6.32
N LYS A 95 -8.93 6.03 6.47
CA LYS A 95 -9.53 6.41 7.77
C LYS A 95 -10.47 5.33 8.29
N LEU A 96 -11.34 4.79 7.42
CA LEU A 96 -12.23 3.69 7.80
C LEU A 96 -11.46 2.44 8.24
N LEU A 97 -10.36 2.11 7.56
CA LEU A 97 -9.50 1.01 7.97
C LEU A 97 -8.77 1.32 9.29
N GLN A 98 -8.29 2.55 9.47
CA GLN A 98 -7.65 2.98 10.71
C GLN A 98 -8.60 2.84 11.91
N ASP A 99 -9.85 3.28 11.77
CA ASP A 99 -10.85 3.16 12.83
C ASP A 99 -11.16 1.69 13.16
N ARG A 100 -11.19 0.83 12.13
CA ARG A 100 -11.41 -0.62 12.30
C ARG A 100 -10.26 -1.32 13.00
N TYR A 101 -9.03 -0.93 12.72
CA TYR A 101 -7.81 -1.51 13.31
C TYR A 101 -7.27 -0.70 14.49
N ALA A 102 -7.99 0.33 14.95
CA ALA A 102 -7.59 1.12 16.09
C ALA A 102 -7.44 0.19 17.31
N PRO A 103 -6.37 0.35 18.11
CA PRO A 103 -6.22 -0.43 19.33
C PRO A 103 -7.45 -0.20 20.20
N GLN A 104 -8.18 -1.29 20.47
CA GLN A 104 -9.32 -1.24 21.38
C GLN A 104 -8.84 -0.74 22.74
N PRO A 105 -9.60 0.12 23.43
CA PRO A 105 -9.27 0.53 24.78
C PRO A 105 -9.12 -0.74 25.63
N GLN A 106 -7.94 -0.91 26.23
CA GLN A 106 -7.65 -2.05 27.10
C GLN A 106 -8.56 -1.91 28.32
N THR A 107 -9.62 -2.72 28.40
CA THR A 107 -10.43 -2.79 29.61
C THR A 107 -9.49 -3.24 30.73
N PRO A 108 -9.30 -2.46 31.81
CA PRO A 108 -8.45 -2.90 32.90
C PRO A 108 -8.99 -4.24 33.42
N ALA A 109 -8.10 -5.23 33.51
CA ALA A 109 -8.44 -6.54 34.05
C ALA A 109 -9.14 -6.35 35.40
N PRO A 110 -10.22 -7.09 35.70
CA PRO A 110 -10.83 -7.02 37.02
C PRO A 110 -9.73 -7.32 38.04
N SER A 111 -9.43 -6.34 38.88
CA SER A 111 -8.52 -6.50 40.01
C SER A 111 -8.98 -7.73 40.77
N CYS A 112 -8.17 -8.78 40.77
CA CYS A 112 -8.42 -9.97 41.57
C CYS A 112 -8.62 -9.50 43.01
N GLY A 113 -9.87 -9.52 43.49
CA GLY A 113 -10.22 -9.22 44.88
C GLY A 113 -9.66 -10.32 45.76
N CYS A 114 -8.36 -10.28 46.03
CA CYS A 114 -7.74 -11.12 47.03
C CYS A 114 -8.14 -10.55 48.39
N VAL A 115 -9.26 -11.04 48.92
CA VAL A 115 -9.63 -10.85 50.32
C VAL A 115 -8.74 -11.78 51.13
N ILE A 116 -7.63 -11.23 51.65
CA ILE A 116 -6.96 -11.77 52.83
C ILE A 116 -6.84 -10.62 53.81
N CYS A 117 -7.75 -10.57 54.77
CA CYS A 117 -7.59 -10.10 56.14
C CYS A 117 -8.71 -10.73 56.97
#